data_AF-A0A517NV28-F1
#
_entry.id   AF-A0A517NV28-F1
#
_cell.length_a   1.000
_cell.length_b   1.000
_cell.length_c   1.000
_cell.angle_alpha   90.00
_cell.angle_beta   90.00
_cell.angle_gamma   90.00
#
_symmetry.space_group_name_H-M   'P 1'
#
loop_
_entity.id
_entity.type
_entity.pdbx_description
1 polymer ?
#
loop_
_entity_poly.entity_id
_entity_poly.type
_entity_poly.pdbx_seq_one_letter_code
_entity_poly.pdbx_strand_id
1 'polypeptide(L)'
;MIHSIGYLGPFAPNFDDLHKITIQYTKHDGTLGNCDVQSDNASGIFFGYLEKPNRNFFAVRAQYGEVLVDLANPVELNPRRHMDGKRPGPKPPQFGDECAANLLRDMISANASQADALSAIAANTGLTVAT
;
A
#
# COMPACT_ATOMS: atom_id res chain seq x y z
N MET A 1 6.12 -8.61 -12.58
CA MET A 1 4.67 -8.71 -12.26
C MET A 1 4.00 -7.35 -12.45
N ILE A 2 2.67 -7.29 -12.43
CA ILE A 2 1.93 -6.03 -12.37
C ILE A 2 1.44 -5.83 -10.94
N HIS A 3 1.97 -4.81 -10.27
CA HIS A 3 1.60 -4.42 -8.92
C HIS A 3 0.55 -3.31 -8.97
N SER A 4 -0.17 -3.08 -7.87
CA SER A 4 -1.13 -1.99 -7.79
C SER A 4 -1.21 -1.36 -6.41
N ILE A 5 -1.72 -0.13 -6.34
CA ILE A 5 -1.94 0.57 -5.07
C ILE A 5 -3.34 1.18 -5.02
N GLY A 6 -4.11 0.86 -3.99
CA GLY A 6 -5.52 1.24 -3.85
C GLY A 6 -5.82 2.10 -2.63
N TYR A 7 -6.84 2.94 -2.76
CA TYR A 7 -7.29 3.85 -1.71
C TYR A 7 -8.02 3.11 -0.59
N LEU A 8 -7.55 3.32 0.64
CA LEU A 8 -8.15 2.80 1.87
C LEU A 8 -8.81 3.88 2.73
N GLY A 9 -9.02 5.08 2.18
CA GLY A 9 -9.71 6.17 2.86
C GLY A 9 -8.80 7.27 3.42
N PRO A 10 -9.40 8.25 4.13
CA PRO A 10 -8.64 9.32 4.77
C PRO A 10 -7.82 8.79 5.94
N PHE A 11 -6.66 9.39 6.18
CA PHE A 11 -5.68 8.90 7.16
C PHE A 11 -6.20 8.89 8.60
N ALA A 12 -6.65 10.05 9.09
CA ALA A 12 -6.95 10.25 10.51
C ALA A 12 -7.99 9.27 11.10
N PRO A 13 -9.15 8.99 10.46
CA PRO A 13 -10.14 8.09 11.05
C PRO A 13 -9.82 6.59 10.87
N ASN A 14 -8.75 6.24 10.14
CA ASN A 14 -8.54 4.87 9.68
C ASN A 14 -7.17 4.29 10.08
N PHE A 15 -6.14 5.11 10.29
CA PHE A 15 -4.77 4.60 10.48
C PHE A 15 -4.60 3.73 11.74
N ASP A 16 -5.15 4.17 12.88
CA ASP A 16 -5.04 3.42 14.14
C ASP A 16 -5.83 2.08 14.10
N ASP A 17 -6.77 1.96 13.17
CA ASP A 17 -7.70 0.85 13.02
C ASP A 17 -7.56 0.14 11.65
N LEU A 18 -6.39 0.21 11.01
CA LEU A 18 -6.14 -0.39 9.69
C LEU A 18 -6.59 -1.85 9.59
N HIS A 19 -6.34 -2.64 10.63
CA HIS A 19 -6.70 -4.05 10.70
C HIS A 19 -8.22 -4.31 10.56
N LYS A 20 -9.07 -3.29 10.80
CA LYS A 20 -10.52 -3.36 10.60
C LYS A 20 -10.95 -3.05 9.17
N ILE A 21 -10.08 -2.40 8.39
CA ILE A 21 -10.34 -2.09 6.98
C ILE A 21 -10.17 -3.36 6.17
N THR A 22 -11.28 -3.89 5.68
CA THR A 22 -11.30 -5.06 4.78
C THR A 22 -11.78 -4.63 3.39
N ILE A 23 -13.02 -4.15 3.31
CA ILE A 23 -13.65 -3.67 2.07
C ILE A 23 -14.17 -2.22 2.18
N GLN A 24 -14.20 -1.67 3.39
CA GLN A 24 -14.76 -0.35 3.67
C GLN A 24 -13.86 0.43 4.64
N TYR A 25 -13.90 1.75 4.50
CA TYR A 25 -13.20 2.70 5.35
C TYR A 25 -14.16 3.75 5.91
N THR A 26 -13.76 4.40 6.99
CA THR A 26 -14.52 5.49 7.61
C THR A 26 -14.15 6.82 6.95
N LYS A 27 -15.14 7.57 6.45
CA LYS A 27 -14.97 8.92 5.92
C LYS A 27 -14.84 9.94 7.05
N HIS A 28 -14.46 11.18 6.72
CA HIS A 28 -14.37 12.27 7.69
C HIS A 28 -15.70 12.58 8.41
N ASP A 29 -16.85 12.29 7.78
CA ASP A 29 -18.19 12.48 8.36
C ASP A 29 -18.68 11.26 9.18
N GLY A 30 -17.83 10.24 9.35
CA GLY A 30 -18.17 8.99 10.05
C GLY A 30 -18.97 7.98 9.21
N THR A 31 -19.37 8.33 7.97
CA THR A 31 -20.03 7.37 7.07
C THR A 31 -19.00 6.43 6.43
N LEU A 32 -19.47 5.31 5.87
CA LEU A 32 -18.59 4.34 5.22
C LEU A 32 -18.37 4.67 3.74
N GLY A 33 -17.13 4.45 3.28
CA GLY A 33 -16.73 4.41 1.88
C GLY A 33 -16.19 3.04 1.51
N ASN A 34 -16.17 2.69 0.22
CA ASN A 34 -15.61 1.43 -0.25
C ASN A 34 -14.13 1.60 -0.56
N CYS A 35 -13.32 0.65 -0.13
CA CYS A 35 -11.91 0.60 -0.49
C CYS A 35 -11.77 0.26 -1.97
N ASP A 36 -10.67 0.72 -2.56
CA ASP A 36 -10.25 0.15 -3.84
C ASP A 36 -9.86 -1.32 -3.64
N VAL A 37 -10.14 -2.11 -4.67
CA VAL A 37 -9.73 -3.51 -4.75
C VAL A 37 -8.64 -3.65 -5.79
N GLN A 38 -7.83 -4.71 -5.66
CA GLN A 38 -6.87 -5.09 -6.68
C GLN A 38 -7.61 -5.32 -8.01
N SER A 39 -7.10 -4.72 -9.09
CA SER A 39 -7.65 -4.97 -10.42
C SER A 39 -7.34 -6.41 -10.85
N ASP A 40 -8.27 -7.06 -11.54
CA ASP A 40 -8.12 -8.41 -12.10
C ASP A 40 -6.86 -8.59 -12.99
N ASN A 41 -6.34 -7.50 -13.55
CA ASN A 41 -5.14 -7.51 -14.40
C ASN A 41 -3.82 -7.44 -13.62
N ALA A 42 -3.86 -7.23 -12.30
CA ALA A 42 -2.69 -7.15 -11.44
C ALA A 42 -2.47 -8.48 -10.71
N SER A 43 -1.36 -9.16 -10.99
CA SER A 43 -0.98 -10.44 -10.36
C SER A 43 0.08 -10.31 -9.26
N GLY A 44 0.60 -9.09 -9.02
CA GLY A 44 1.60 -8.81 -8.01
C GLY A 44 0.99 -8.34 -6.68
N ILE A 45 1.82 -7.64 -5.90
CA ILE A 45 1.45 -7.03 -4.62
C ILE A 45 0.34 -5.98 -4.82
N PHE A 46 -0.66 -6.02 -3.95
CA PHE A 46 -1.57 -4.92 -3.71
C PHE A 46 -1.10 -4.10 -2.51
N PHE A 47 -0.84 -2.82 -2.75
CA PHE A 47 -0.54 -1.86 -1.69
C PHE A 47 -1.79 -1.07 -1.33
N GLY A 48 -1.95 -0.75 -0.05
CA GLY A 48 -2.99 0.17 0.42
C GLY A 48 -2.39 1.52 0.77
N TYR A 49 -3.09 2.61 0.43
CA TYR A 49 -2.72 3.95 0.87
C TYR A 49 -3.86 4.70 1.55
N LEU A 50 -3.51 5.59 2.46
CA LEU A 50 -4.40 6.57 3.06
C LEU A 50 -4.02 7.99 2.62
N GLU A 51 -5.01 8.89 2.61
CA GLU A 51 -4.83 10.29 2.26
C GLU A 51 -4.84 11.21 3.50
N LYS A 52 -3.78 12.01 3.68
CA LYS A 52 -3.77 13.17 4.57
C LYS A 52 -4.18 14.43 3.79
N PRO A 53 -4.63 15.50 4.48
CA PRO A 53 -4.92 16.79 3.84
C PRO A 53 -3.78 17.28 2.94
N ASN A 54 -4.13 18.13 1.97
CA ASN A 54 -3.22 18.68 0.96
C ASN A 54 -2.65 17.64 -0.02
N ARG A 55 -3.37 16.54 -0.27
CA ARG A 55 -2.99 15.47 -1.22
C ARG A 55 -1.67 14.80 -0.87
N ASN A 56 -1.45 14.57 0.42
CA ASN A 56 -0.32 13.81 0.91
C ASN A 56 -0.75 12.35 1.06
N PHE A 57 -0.14 11.46 0.29
CA PHE A 57 -0.53 10.05 0.23
C PHE A 57 0.49 9.18 0.92
N PHE A 58 0.01 8.26 1.75
CA PHE A 58 0.86 7.39 2.56
C PHE A 58 0.49 5.94 2.33
N ALA A 59 1.47 5.12 1.95
CA ALA A 59 1.31 3.68 1.95
C ALA A 59 1.25 3.16 3.39
N VAL A 60 0.32 2.24 3.62
CA VAL A 60 -0.02 1.73 4.96
C VAL A 60 -0.21 0.23 5.00
N ARG A 61 -0.29 -0.43 3.85
CA ARG A 61 -0.53 -1.88 3.74
C ARG A 61 0.21 -2.46 2.55
N ALA A 62 0.73 -3.67 2.71
CA ALA A 62 1.16 -4.53 1.62
C ALA A 62 0.46 -5.89 1.71
N GLN A 63 -0.07 -6.38 0.60
CA GLN A 63 -0.75 -7.66 0.53
C GLN A 63 -0.32 -8.46 -0.71
N TYR A 64 -0.05 -9.74 -0.51
CA TYR A 64 0.16 -10.70 -1.59
C TYR A 64 -0.29 -12.09 -1.16
N GLY A 65 -1.22 -12.68 -1.92
CA GLY A 65 -1.87 -13.93 -1.54
C GLY A 65 -2.55 -13.80 -0.18
N GLU A 66 -2.21 -14.71 0.74
CA GLU A 66 -2.72 -14.72 2.12
C GLU A 66 -1.92 -13.82 3.07
N VAL A 67 -0.76 -13.31 2.64
CA VAL A 67 0.08 -12.44 3.48
C VAL A 67 -0.41 -11.01 3.35
N LEU A 68 -0.85 -10.43 4.47
CA LEU A 68 -1.23 -9.03 4.60
C LEU A 68 -0.45 -8.43 5.77
N VAL A 69 0.17 -7.28 5.53
CA VAL A 69 0.90 -6.53 6.54
C VAL A 69 0.36 -5.11 6.59
N ASP A 70 -0.24 -4.75 7.72
CA ASP A 70 -0.54 -3.36 8.09
C ASP A 70 0.67 -2.73 8.73
N LEU A 71 1.11 -1.57 8.23
CA LEU A 71 2.33 -0.91 8.68
C LEU A 71 2.09 -0.18 10.00
N ALA A 72 3.03 -0.33 10.94
CA ALA A 72 3.06 0.48 12.17
C ALA A 72 3.46 1.94 11.88
N ASN A 73 4.34 2.15 10.90
CA ASN A 73 4.82 3.45 10.44
C ASN A 73 4.49 3.62 8.95
N PRO A 74 3.68 4.63 8.58
CA PRO A 74 3.27 4.85 7.21
C PRO A 74 4.44 5.39 6.37
N VAL A 75 4.46 5.06 5.07
CA VAL A 75 5.49 5.52 4.13
C VAL A 75 4.90 6.55 3.19
N GLU A 76 5.50 7.75 3.12
CA GLU A 76 5.06 8.78 2.17
C GLU A 76 5.32 8.33 0.72
N LEU A 77 4.29 8.43 -0.13
CA LEU A 77 4.38 8.02 -1.53
C LEU A 77 5.06 9.07 -2.38
N ASN A 78 6.14 8.64 -3.05
CA ASN A 78 6.81 9.35 -4.13
C ASN A 78 6.40 8.72 -5.47
N PRO A 79 5.58 9.41 -6.29
CA PRO A 79 5.11 8.88 -7.57
C PRO A 79 6.20 8.32 -8.48
N ARG A 80 7.34 9.01 -8.62
CA ARG A 80 8.42 8.59 -9.51
C ARG A 80 9.11 7.31 -9.04
N ARG A 81 9.25 7.16 -7.72
CA ARG A 81 9.98 6.05 -7.11
C ARG A 81 9.10 4.82 -6.87
N HIS A 82 7.81 5.03 -6.60
CA HIS A 82 6.90 3.99 -6.12
C HIS A 82 5.80 3.60 -7.11
N MET A 83 5.56 4.40 -8.17
CA MET A 83 4.39 4.22 -9.06
C MET A 83 4.67 4.53 -10.54
N ASP A 84 5.91 4.40 -11.03
CA ASP A 84 6.33 4.77 -12.40
C ASP A 84 5.97 6.21 -12.81
N GLY A 85 5.95 7.15 -11.84
CA GLY A 85 5.52 8.53 -12.04
C GLY A 85 4.00 8.73 -12.04
N LYS A 86 3.20 7.67 -11.94
CA LYS A 86 1.73 7.72 -11.84
C LYS A 86 1.31 8.26 -10.48
N ARG A 87 0.13 8.88 -10.43
CA ARG A 87 -0.43 9.44 -9.20
C ARG A 87 -1.63 8.62 -8.73
N PRO A 88 -1.92 8.60 -7.42
CA PRO A 88 -3.18 8.07 -6.92
C PRO A 88 -4.38 8.72 -7.59
N GLY A 89 -5.43 7.95 -7.84
CA GLY A 89 -6.62 8.39 -8.55
C GLY A 89 -7.76 7.37 -8.45
N PRO A 90 -8.88 7.59 -9.16
CA PRO A 90 -10.10 6.77 -9.04
C PRO A 90 -9.94 5.31 -9.48
N LYS A 91 -8.84 5.00 -10.18
CA LYS A 91 -8.44 3.64 -10.52
C LYS A 91 -7.08 3.40 -9.89
N PRO A 92 -6.90 2.27 -9.16
CA PRO A 92 -5.61 1.89 -8.61
C PRO A 92 -4.50 1.97 -9.65
N PRO A 93 -3.46 2.81 -9.45
CA PRO A 93 -2.32 2.82 -10.34
C PRO A 93 -1.66 1.45 -10.36
N GLN A 94 -1.29 1.00 -11.56
CA GLN A 94 -0.54 -0.23 -11.79
C GLN A 94 0.91 0.10 -12.14
N PHE A 95 1.87 -0.67 -11.65
CA PHE A 95 3.29 -0.40 -11.84
C PHE A 95 4.15 -1.67 -11.80
N GLY A 96 5.39 -1.55 -12.26
CA GLY A 96 6.34 -2.65 -12.40
C GLY A 96 7.11 -3.00 -11.13
N ASP A 97 7.91 -4.07 -11.25
CA ASP A 97 8.66 -4.69 -10.16
C ASP A 97 9.65 -3.73 -9.47
N GLU A 98 10.31 -2.85 -10.23
CA GLU A 98 11.28 -1.90 -9.68
C GLU A 98 10.63 -0.95 -8.66
N CYS A 99 9.50 -0.34 -9.05
CA CYS A 99 8.74 0.55 -8.18
C CYS A 99 8.14 -0.17 -6.97
N ALA A 100 7.65 -1.40 -7.16
CA ALA A 100 7.15 -2.22 -6.06
C ALA A 100 8.24 -2.61 -5.06
N ALA A 101 9.42 -3.01 -5.55
CA ALA A 101 10.57 -3.34 -4.69
C ALA A 101 11.07 -2.10 -3.93
N ASN A 102 11.09 -0.95 -4.59
CA ASN A 102 11.42 0.33 -3.97
C ASN A 102 10.46 0.69 -2.84
N LEU A 103 9.14 0.54 -3.05
CA LEU A 103 8.16 0.80 -2.01
C LEU A 103 8.31 -0.18 -0.84
N LEU A 104 8.45 -1.48 -1.10
CA LEU A 104 8.70 -2.47 -0.06
C LEU A 104 9.97 -2.19 0.75
N ARG A 105 11.06 -1.76 0.10
CA ARG A 105 12.30 -1.41 0.80
C ARG A 105 12.08 -0.27 1.80
N ASP A 106 11.31 0.74 1.42
CA ASP A 106 11.00 1.86 2.32
C ASP A 106 10.09 1.40 3.46
N MET A 107 9.12 0.51 3.18
CA MET A 107 8.29 -0.09 4.21
C MET A 107 9.12 -0.87 5.22
N ILE A 108 10.05 -1.70 4.76
CA ILE A 108 10.96 -2.48 5.61
C ILE A 108 11.82 -1.54 6.45
N SER A 109 12.43 -0.52 5.84
CA SER A 109 13.27 0.44 6.55
C SER A 109 12.50 1.23 7.61
N ALA A 110 11.24 1.59 7.36
CA ALA A 110 10.40 2.32 8.31
C ALA A 110 9.79 1.39 9.38
N ASN A 111 9.73 0.09 9.14
CA ASN A 111 9.03 -0.89 9.99
C ASN A 111 9.93 -2.08 10.30
N ALA A 112 11.06 -1.84 10.97
CA ALA A 112 12.05 -2.88 11.27
C ALA A 112 11.48 -4.08 12.04
N SER A 113 10.50 -3.87 12.93
CA SER A 113 9.80 -4.95 13.65
C SER A 113 8.90 -5.82 12.76
N GLN A 114 8.61 -5.36 11.54
CA GLN A 114 7.78 -6.05 10.54
C GLN A 114 8.59 -6.50 9.32
N ALA A 115 9.92 -6.35 9.37
CA ALA A 115 10.82 -6.60 8.24
C ALA A 115 10.69 -8.03 7.71
N ASP A 116 10.57 -9.03 8.58
CA ASP A 116 10.46 -10.44 8.18
C ASP A 116 9.18 -10.69 7.37
N ALA A 117 8.04 -10.17 7.82
CA ALA A 117 6.76 -10.33 7.15
C ALA A 117 6.74 -9.62 5.78
N LEU A 118 7.29 -8.41 5.71
CA LEU A 118 7.43 -7.66 4.45
C LEU A 118 8.42 -8.32 3.48
N SER A 119 9.51 -8.91 4.01
CA SER A 119 10.49 -9.65 3.21
C SER A 119 9.89 -10.95 2.66
N ALA A 120 8.97 -11.59 3.39
CA ALA A 120 8.23 -12.74 2.90
C ALA A 120 7.36 -12.39 1.67
N ILE A 121 6.73 -11.20 1.66
CA ILE A 121 6.00 -10.70 0.48
C ILE A 121 6.95 -10.56 -0.72
N ALA A 122 8.14 -9.97 -0.52
CA ALA A 122 9.13 -9.82 -1.58
C ALA A 122 9.60 -11.17 -2.15
N ALA A 123 9.94 -12.12 -1.27
CA ALA A 123 10.35 -13.47 -1.66
C ALA A 123 9.25 -14.19 -2.47
N ASN A 124 7.99 -14.11 -2.02
CA ASN A 124 6.85 -14.75 -2.68
C ASN A 124 6.48 -14.13 -4.04
N THR A 125 7.00 -12.94 -4.33
CA THR A 125 6.80 -12.23 -5.60
C THR A 125 8.04 -12.21 -6.48
N GLY A 126 9.15 -12.82 -6.02
CA GLY A 126 10.43 -12.81 -6.72
C GLY A 126 11.13 -11.45 -6.74
N LEU A 127 10.68 -10.50 -5.91
CA LEU A 127 11.29 -9.17 -5.82
C LEU A 127 12.55 -9.21 -4.95
N THR A 128 13.60 -8.54 -5.42
CA THR A 128 14.82 -8.35 -4.63
C THR A 128 14.75 -7.03 -3.86
N VAL A 129 14.57 -7.13 -2.55
CA VAL A 129 14.59 -5.99 -1.62
C VAL A 129 15.89 -6.01 -0.82
N ALA A 130 17.03 -5.83 -1.50
CA ALA A 130 18.30 -5.69 -0.81
C ALA A 130 18.24 -4.48 0.15
N THR A 131 18.62 -4.73 1.40
CA THR A 131 18.80 -3.75 2.49
C THR A 131 20.06 -2.94 2.31
#